data_AF-A0A2V7D3C9-F1
#
_entry.id   AF-A0A2V7D3C9-F1
#
_cell.length_a   1.000
_cell.length_b   1.000
_cell.length_c   1.000
_cell.angle_alpha   90.00
_cell.angle_beta   90.00
_cell.angle_gamma   90.00
#
_symmetry.space_group_name_H-M   'P 1'
#
loop_
_entity.id
_entity.type
_entity.pdbx_description
1 polymer ?
#
loop_
_entity_poly.entity_id
_entity_poly.type
_entity_poly.pdbx_seq_one_letter_code
_entity_poly.pdbx_strand_id
1 'polypeptide(L)'
;MVPFSGTVQQMTEPKCPRCSQLIASDDTLAFYGSQIFHLDCRRPRDLSHEERTLLFRYCWDHAVAQCAECRHGFRQQQLWTDLFSPRTHLCPECWIDLTASMRSHLYACVAVPKEVRRRAEEAREAARKLVKQSHQLSDRADVLMREAEAAIAALRETMRREASRRLT
;
A
#
# COMPACT_ATOMS: atom_id res chain seq x y z
N MET A 1 30.12 -24.86 -21.98
CA MET A 1 28.65 -24.83 -21.77
C MET A 1 28.41 -24.39 -20.34
N VAL A 2 27.84 -23.20 -20.13
CA VAL A 2 27.48 -22.69 -18.80
C VAL A 2 25.99 -22.36 -18.86
N PRO A 3 25.12 -22.95 -18.03
CA PRO A 3 23.69 -22.70 -18.12
C PRO A 3 23.38 -21.37 -17.45
N PHE A 4 22.85 -20.43 -18.22
CA PHE A 4 22.34 -19.15 -17.72
C PHE A 4 20.97 -19.42 -17.10
N SER A 5 20.92 -19.61 -15.77
CA SER A 5 19.67 -19.62 -15.02
C SER A 5 19.15 -18.17 -14.94
N GLY A 6 18.44 -17.75 -15.99
CA GLY A 6 17.64 -16.53 -15.97
C GLY A 6 16.46 -16.72 -15.02
N THR A 7 16.62 -16.25 -13.80
CA THR A 7 15.50 -16.10 -12.87
C THR A 7 14.58 -15.03 -13.43
N VAL A 8 13.40 -15.46 -13.86
CA VAL A 8 12.29 -14.60 -14.29
C VAL A 8 11.94 -13.68 -13.12
N GLN A 9 12.39 -12.42 -13.17
CA GLN A 9 11.94 -11.41 -12.20
C GLN A 9 10.50 -11.03 -12.54
N GLN A 10 9.61 -11.48 -11.66
CA GLN A 10 8.17 -11.23 -11.64
C GLN A 10 7.87 -9.73 -11.58
N MET A 11 6.73 -9.36 -12.18
CA MET A 11 6.01 -8.08 -12.02
C MET A 11 6.36 -7.38 -10.71
N THR A 12 7.06 -6.24 -10.79
CA THR A 12 7.45 -5.47 -9.59
C THR A 12 6.32 -4.53 -9.21
N GLU A 13 5.24 -5.11 -8.68
CA GLU A 13 4.34 -4.36 -7.80
C GLU A 13 5.22 -3.69 -6.72
N PRO A 14 5.04 -2.39 -6.43
CA PRO A 14 5.94 -1.68 -5.54
C PRO A 14 5.87 -2.30 -4.16
N LYS A 15 7.00 -2.89 -3.78
CA LYS A 15 7.21 -3.46 -2.47
C LYS A 15 7.73 -2.37 -1.55
N CYS A 16 7.24 -2.38 -0.32
CA CYS A 16 7.79 -1.55 0.72
C CYS A 16 9.26 -1.92 0.93
N PRO A 17 10.22 -0.99 0.81
CA PRO A 17 11.65 -1.29 0.95
C PRO A 17 12.04 -1.76 2.37
N ARG A 18 11.17 -1.55 3.36
CA ARG A 18 11.41 -1.91 4.77
C ARG A 18 10.96 -3.33 5.12
N CYS A 19 9.88 -3.82 4.50
CA CYS A 19 9.32 -5.14 4.84
C CYS A 19 9.11 -6.06 3.64
N SER A 20 9.43 -5.59 2.43
CA SER A 20 9.27 -6.32 1.16
C SER A 20 7.84 -6.76 0.83
N GLN A 21 6.84 -6.31 1.60
CA GLN A 21 5.42 -6.55 1.32
C GLN A 21 4.93 -5.60 0.22
N LEU A 22 3.91 -6.04 -0.51
CA LEU A 22 3.23 -5.24 -1.51
C LEU A 22 2.56 -4.02 -0.87
N ILE A 23 2.68 -2.87 -1.53
CA ILE A 23 1.97 -1.66 -1.13
C ILE A 23 0.60 -1.67 -1.78
N ALA A 24 -0.44 -1.68 -0.96
CA ALA A 24 -1.83 -1.57 -1.40
C ALA A 24 -2.33 -0.12 -1.29
N SER A 25 -3.36 0.22 -2.08
CA SER A 25 -3.97 1.56 -2.07
C SER A 25 -4.65 1.92 -0.74
N ASP A 26 -5.04 0.93 0.04
CA ASP A 26 -5.66 1.11 1.35
C ASP A 26 -4.65 1.15 2.49
N ASP A 27 -3.36 1.01 2.20
CA ASP A 27 -2.31 1.14 3.20
C ASP A 27 -2.12 2.60 3.63
N THR A 28 -1.63 2.76 4.85
CA THR A 28 -1.20 4.01 5.45
C THR A 28 0.28 4.15 5.20
N LEU A 29 0.64 5.16 4.40
CA LEU A 29 1.93 5.28 3.77
C LEU A 29 2.68 6.51 4.26
N ALA A 30 4.00 6.41 4.21
CA ALA A 30 4.90 7.52 4.36
C ALA A 30 5.78 7.63 3.11
N PHE A 31 6.21 8.85 2.83
CA PHE A 31 6.97 9.21 1.64
C PHE A 31 8.29 9.85 2.07
N TYR A 32 9.39 9.41 1.48
CA TYR A 32 10.69 10.05 1.63
C TYR A 32 11.37 10.14 0.26
N GLY A 33 11.53 11.36 -0.24
CA GLY A 33 11.96 11.59 -1.62
C GLY A 33 11.02 10.92 -2.62
N SER A 34 11.54 10.02 -3.43
CA SER A 34 10.79 9.23 -4.42
C SER A 34 10.32 7.86 -3.90
N GLN A 35 10.60 7.51 -2.64
CA GLN A 35 10.27 6.20 -2.10
C GLN A 35 8.96 6.23 -1.30
N ILE A 36 8.10 5.23 -1.58
CA ILE A 36 6.87 4.96 -0.85
C ILE A 36 7.12 3.76 0.07
N PHE A 37 6.72 3.86 1.33
CA PHE A 37 6.81 2.76 2.30
C PHE A 37 5.63 2.80 3.27
N HIS A 38 5.34 1.67 3.91
CA HIS A 38 4.35 1.62 4.99
C HIS A 38 4.78 2.52 6.15
N LEU A 39 3.84 3.31 6.67
CA LEU A 39 4.06 4.09 7.89
C LEU A 39 4.43 3.17 9.05
N ASP A 40 3.72 2.06 9.18
CA ASP A 40 4.04 0.93 10.04
C ASP A 40 3.97 -0.36 9.24
N CYS A 41 5.12 -1.00 9.01
CA CYS A 41 5.20 -2.25 8.26
C CYS A 41 4.52 -3.44 8.96
N ARG A 42 4.35 -3.39 10.28
CA ARG A 42 3.59 -4.42 11.02
C ARG A 42 2.10 -4.19 10.89
N ARG A 43 1.70 -2.96 10.55
CA ARG A 43 0.32 -2.50 10.51
C ARG A 43 0.04 -1.65 9.28
N PRO A 44 0.14 -2.22 8.06
CA PRO A 44 0.04 -1.45 6.83
C PRO A 44 -1.26 -0.65 6.72
N ARG A 45 -2.37 -1.16 7.27
CA ARG A 45 -3.72 -0.56 7.12
C ARG A 45 -4.21 0.22 8.33
N ASP A 46 -3.40 0.30 9.38
CA ASP A 46 -3.76 0.95 10.64
C ASP A 46 -3.93 2.47 10.47
N LEU A 47 -4.58 3.10 11.43
CA LEU A 47 -4.88 4.53 11.40
C LEU A 47 -3.58 5.35 11.41
N SER A 48 -3.55 6.43 10.61
CA SER A 48 -2.43 7.38 10.66
C SER A 48 -2.41 8.15 11.99
N HIS A 49 -1.31 8.83 12.29
CA HIS A 49 -1.24 9.68 13.49
C HIS A 49 -2.30 10.79 13.47
N GLU A 50 -2.56 11.36 12.29
CA GLU A 50 -3.59 12.36 12.06
C GLU A 50 -4.99 11.76 12.27
N GLU A 51 -5.28 10.59 11.69
CA GLU A 51 -6.56 9.89 11.86
C GLU A 51 -6.84 9.61 13.34
N ARG A 52 -5.83 9.11 14.09
CA ARG A 52 -5.95 8.85 15.53
C ARG A 52 -6.18 10.12 16.34
N THR A 53 -5.45 11.19 16.03
CA THR A 53 -5.62 12.50 16.69
C THR A 53 -7.02 13.06 16.47
N LEU A 54 -7.58 12.94 15.26
CA LEU A 54 -8.93 13.41 14.96
C LEU A 54 -10.00 12.59 15.69
N LEU A 55 -9.86 11.27 15.74
CA LEU A 55 -10.77 10.41 16.49
C LEU A 55 -10.74 10.74 17.99
N PHE A 56 -9.54 10.92 18.56
CA PHE A 56 -9.38 11.31 19.96
C PHE A 56 -10.03 12.66 20.26
N ARG A 57 -9.84 13.65 19.37
CA ARG A 57 -10.29 15.03 19.61
C ARG A 57 -11.78 15.25 19.37
N TYR A 58 -12.35 14.62 18.35
CA TYR A 58 -13.71 14.92 17.88
C TYR A 58 -14.68 13.74 18.03
N CYS A 59 -14.18 12.51 18.16
CA CYS A 59 -15.00 11.30 18.13
C CYS A 59 -14.88 10.43 19.40
N TRP A 60 -14.50 11.04 20.51
CA TRP A 60 -14.28 10.33 21.77
C TRP A 60 -15.55 9.71 22.36
N ASP A 61 -16.68 10.43 22.28
CA ASP A 61 -17.89 10.14 23.07
C ASP A 61 -19.00 9.46 22.25
N HIS A 62 -18.70 8.96 21.05
CA HIS A 62 -19.69 8.27 20.22
C HIS A 62 -19.12 7.05 19.51
N ALA A 63 -20.02 6.25 18.94
CA ALA A 63 -19.63 5.05 18.21
C ALA A 63 -18.87 5.43 16.94
N VAL A 64 -17.61 5.02 16.87
CA VAL A 64 -16.70 5.29 15.75
C VAL A 64 -16.54 4.10 14.83
N ALA A 65 -16.86 2.91 15.30
CA ALA A 65 -16.76 1.67 14.53
C ALA A 65 -18.10 0.94 14.57
N GLN A 66 -18.49 0.35 13.45
CA GLN A 66 -19.58 -0.61 13.37
C GLN A 66 -19.05 -1.94 12.84
N CYS A 67 -19.33 -3.02 13.56
CA CYS A 67 -19.03 -4.38 13.11
C CYS A 67 -20.10 -4.86 12.14
N ALA A 68 -19.72 -5.40 10.98
CA ALA A 68 -20.68 -5.91 10.00
C ALA A 68 -21.36 -7.21 10.47
N GLU A 69 -20.66 -8.03 11.25
CA GLU A 69 -21.16 -9.33 11.72
C GLU A 69 -22.18 -9.18 12.85
N CYS A 70 -21.76 -8.59 13.98
CA CYS A 70 -22.65 -8.43 15.13
C CYS A 70 -23.51 -7.15 15.07
N ARG A 71 -23.27 -6.27 14.08
CA ARG A 71 -23.99 -4.99 13.85
C ARG A 71 -23.91 -3.99 15.00
N HIS A 72 -23.13 -4.27 16.04
CA HIS A 72 -22.92 -3.38 17.15
C HIS A 72 -21.97 -2.23 16.78
N GLY A 73 -22.30 -1.06 17.31
CA GLY A 73 -21.48 0.14 17.27
C GLY A 73 -20.60 0.23 18.52
N PHE A 74 -19.33 0.57 18.32
CA PHE A 74 -18.32 0.63 19.38
C PHE A 74 -17.63 2.00 19.39
N ARG A 75 -17.40 2.52 20.60
CA ARG A 75 -16.52 3.65 20.87
C ARG A 75 -15.06 3.19 20.79
N GLN A 76 -14.13 4.11 20.56
CA GLN A 76 -12.71 3.78 20.45
C GLN A 76 -12.18 2.99 21.67
N GLN A 77 -12.62 3.38 22.87
CA GLN A 77 -12.27 2.76 24.16
C GLN A 77 -12.78 1.31 24.31
N GLN A 78 -13.81 0.94 23.57
CA GLN A 78 -14.48 -0.36 23.67
C GLN A 78 -13.87 -1.41 22.72
N LEU A 79 -12.98 -0.99 21.82
CA LEU A 79 -12.34 -1.89 20.87
C LEU A 79 -11.18 -2.64 21.54
N TRP A 80 -11.03 -3.90 21.17
CA TRP A 80 -9.96 -4.72 21.70
C TRP A 80 -8.67 -4.50 20.89
N THR A 81 -7.56 -4.29 21.61
CA THR A 81 -6.21 -4.46 21.09
C THR A 81 -5.72 -5.88 21.36
N ASP A 82 -5.36 -6.59 20.31
CA ASP A 82 -4.63 -7.84 20.44
C ASP A 82 -3.20 -7.52 20.91
N LEU A 83 -2.80 -8.07 22.05
CA LEU A 83 -1.46 -7.87 22.61
C LEU A 83 -0.41 -8.75 21.92
N PHE A 84 -0.84 -9.78 21.21
CA PHE A 84 0.02 -10.76 20.55
C PHE A 84 0.09 -10.57 19.03
N SER A 85 -0.89 -9.88 18.44
CA SER A 85 -0.87 -9.48 17.04
C SER A 85 -0.86 -7.95 16.88
N PRO A 86 -0.45 -7.43 15.73
CA PRO A 86 -0.35 -5.99 15.54
C PRO A 86 -1.73 -5.35 15.26
N ARG A 87 -2.85 -5.92 15.75
CA ARG A 87 -4.20 -5.41 15.49
C ARG A 87 -4.75 -4.67 16.71
N THR A 88 -5.08 -3.39 16.54
CA THR A 88 -5.48 -2.51 17.65
C THR A 88 -6.95 -2.16 17.75
N HIS A 89 -7.78 -2.57 16.79
CA HIS A 89 -9.16 -2.12 16.66
C HIS A 89 -10.14 -3.27 16.40
N LEU A 90 -10.02 -4.33 17.19
CA LEU A 90 -10.84 -5.53 17.01
C LEU A 90 -12.22 -5.38 17.66
N CYS A 91 -13.23 -5.94 17.01
CA CYS A 91 -14.53 -6.19 17.64
C CYS A 91 -14.33 -7.12 18.86
N PRO A 92 -14.84 -6.76 20.06
CA PRO A 92 -14.72 -7.61 21.25
C PRO A 92 -15.38 -8.99 21.10
N GLU A 93 -16.43 -9.07 20.30
CA GLU A 93 -17.21 -10.30 20.11
C GLU A 93 -16.68 -11.11 18.91
N CYS A 94 -16.49 -10.45 17.76
CA CYS A 94 -16.18 -11.12 16.50
C CYS A 94 -14.68 -11.17 16.19
N TRP A 95 -13.84 -10.42 16.91
CA TRP A 95 -12.39 -10.32 16.68
C TRP A 95 -12.00 -9.84 15.28
N ILE A 96 -12.93 -9.20 14.57
CA ILE A 96 -12.71 -8.62 13.24
C ILE A 96 -12.10 -7.24 13.40
N ASP A 97 -11.14 -6.92 12.54
CA ASP A 97 -10.51 -5.60 12.49
C ASP A 97 -11.51 -4.55 11.96
N LEU A 98 -11.83 -3.58 12.81
CA LEU A 98 -12.76 -2.50 12.51
C LEU A 98 -12.06 -1.20 12.07
N THR A 99 -10.76 -1.22 11.82
CA THR A 99 -9.99 -0.05 11.40
C THR A 99 -10.59 0.64 10.16
N ALA A 100 -11.03 -0.14 9.17
CA ALA A 100 -11.68 0.41 7.98
C ALA A 100 -13.01 1.11 8.32
N SER A 101 -13.78 0.56 9.26
CA SER A 101 -15.03 1.13 9.76
C SER A 101 -14.78 2.46 10.49
N MET A 102 -13.76 2.50 11.35
CA MET A 102 -13.31 3.72 12.03
C MET A 102 -12.89 4.82 11.05
N ARG A 103 -12.16 4.44 10.00
CA ARG A 103 -11.73 5.37 8.96
C ARG A 103 -12.91 5.94 8.17
N SER A 104 -13.86 5.09 7.77
CA SER A 104 -15.09 5.53 7.10
C SER A 104 -15.90 6.49 7.97
N HIS A 105 -16.00 6.20 9.28
CA HIS A 105 -16.64 7.09 10.23
C HIS A 105 -15.95 8.47 10.27
N LEU A 106 -14.62 8.52 10.36
CA LEU A 106 -13.87 9.77 10.45
C LEU A 106 -14.20 10.73 9.28
N TYR A 107 -14.29 10.21 8.05
CA TYR A 107 -14.60 11.01 6.86
C TYR A 107 -16.09 11.41 6.79
N ALA A 108 -16.99 10.65 7.39
CA ALA A 108 -18.43 10.96 7.43
C ALA A 108 -18.87 11.78 8.66
N CYS A 109 -18.06 11.81 9.73
CA CYS A 109 -18.48 12.30 11.04
C CYS A 109 -18.74 13.82 11.06
N VAL A 110 -19.95 14.21 11.48
CA VAL A 110 -20.36 15.62 11.58
C VAL A 110 -19.65 16.38 12.70
N ALA A 111 -19.14 15.69 13.72
CA ALA A 111 -18.39 16.29 14.82
C ALA A 111 -17.00 16.80 14.37
N VAL A 112 -16.46 16.24 13.28
CA VAL A 112 -15.20 16.72 12.71
C VAL A 112 -15.48 17.91 11.79
N PRO A 113 -14.80 19.06 11.98
CA PRO A 113 -14.97 20.22 11.12
C PRO A 113 -14.83 19.85 9.64
N LYS A 114 -15.75 20.35 8.80
CA LYS A 114 -15.83 20.00 7.37
C LYS A 114 -14.50 20.19 6.65
N GLU A 115 -13.79 21.28 6.94
CA GLU A 115 -12.49 21.58 6.30
C GLU A 115 -11.40 20.58 6.70
N VAL A 116 -11.42 20.11 7.96
CA VAL A 116 -10.47 19.10 8.44
C VAL A 116 -10.76 17.74 7.79
N ARG A 117 -12.04 17.36 7.68
CA ARG A 117 -12.45 16.14 6.95
C ARG A 117 -12.01 16.17 5.50
N ARG A 118 -12.30 17.27 4.80
CA ARG A 118 -11.94 17.46 3.39
C ARG A 118 -10.44 17.30 3.18
N ARG A 119 -9.62 17.96 4.00
CA ARG A 119 -8.16 17.86 3.91
C ARG A 119 -7.64 16.45 4.19
N ALA A 120 -8.20 15.75 5.16
CA ALA A 120 -7.81 14.37 5.48
C ALA A 120 -8.18 13.40 4.34
N GLU A 121 -9.38 13.55 3.77
CA GLU A 121 -9.84 12.76 2.63
C GLU A 121 -8.99 13.03 1.38
N GLU A 122 -8.69 14.30 1.08
CA GLU A 122 -7.80 14.69 -0.03
C GLU A 122 -6.39 14.13 0.13
N ALA A 123 -5.83 14.16 1.33
CA ALA A 123 -4.52 13.57 1.60
C ALA A 123 -4.53 12.05 1.33
N ARG A 124 -5.61 11.36 1.72
CA ARG A 124 -5.74 9.91 1.49
C ARG A 124 -5.92 9.59 0.01
N GLU A 125 -6.73 10.37 -0.70
CA GLU A 125 -6.93 10.19 -2.14
C GLU A 125 -5.67 10.52 -2.95
N ALA A 126 -4.91 11.54 -2.53
CA ALA A 126 -3.60 11.83 -3.09
C ALA A 126 -2.64 10.66 -2.90
N ALA A 127 -2.59 10.06 -1.70
CA ALA A 127 -1.78 8.87 -1.44
C ALA A 127 -2.18 7.70 -2.34
N ARG A 128 -3.49 7.44 -2.51
CA ARG A 128 -4.01 6.40 -3.43
C ARG A 128 -3.59 6.63 -4.87
N LYS A 129 -3.70 7.86 -5.35
CA LYS A 129 -3.26 8.25 -6.70
C LYS A 129 -1.76 8.04 -6.88
N LEU A 130 -0.94 8.44 -5.91
CA LEU A 130 0.51 8.25 -5.94
C LEU A 130 0.89 6.76 -5.99
N VAL A 131 0.23 5.90 -5.20
CA VAL A 131 0.43 4.45 -5.26
C VAL A 131 0.11 3.94 -6.67
N LYS A 132 -1.06 4.29 -7.21
CA LYS A 132 -1.44 3.88 -8.57
C LYS A 132 -0.44 4.33 -9.62
N GLN A 133 0.03 5.58 -9.54
CA GLN A 133 1.05 6.10 -10.44
C GLN A 133 2.38 5.36 -10.29
N SER A 134 2.78 5.04 -9.05
CA SER A 134 3.97 4.23 -8.79
C SER A 134 3.88 2.85 -9.43
N HIS A 135 2.72 2.18 -9.35
CA HIS A 135 2.51 0.88 -10.01
C HIS A 135 2.68 1.02 -11.52
N GLN A 136 2.02 2.01 -12.12
CA GLN A 136 2.10 2.24 -13.57
C GLN A 136 3.52 2.57 -14.05
N LEU A 137 4.29 3.30 -13.26
CA LEU A 137 5.69 3.62 -13.57
C LEU A 137 6.58 2.37 -13.47
N SER A 138 6.39 1.54 -12.43
CA SER A 138 7.10 0.26 -12.30
C SER A 138 6.80 -0.66 -13.48
N ASP A 139 5.53 -0.81 -13.86
CA ASP A 139 5.12 -1.65 -14.99
C ASP A 139 5.77 -1.17 -16.30
N ARG A 140 5.78 0.15 -16.53
CA ARG A 140 6.42 0.73 -17.71
C ARG A 140 7.94 0.51 -17.72
N ALA A 141 8.59 0.63 -16.57
CA ALA A 141 10.02 0.37 -16.45
C ALA A 141 10.36 -1.10 -16.75
N ASP A 142 9.55 -2.05 -16.27
CA ASP A 142 9.71 -3.49 -16.54
C ASP A 142 9.59 -3.80 -18.04
N VAL A 143 8.60 -3.22 -18.71
CA VAL A 143 8.45 -3.35 -20.18
C VAL A 143 9.69 -2.82 -20.90
N LEU A 144 10.15 -1.61 -20.58
CA LEU A 144 11.33 -1.01 -21.20
C LEU A 144 12.60 -1.84 -20.95
N MET A 145 12.75 -2.44 -19.77
CA MET A 145 13.86 -3.34 -19.48
C MET A 145 13.84 -4.57 -20.38
N ARG A 146 12.68 -5.22 -20.53
CA ARG A 146 12.54 -6.39 -21.42
C ARG A 146 12.79 -6.04 -22.89
N GLU A 147 12.32 -4.88 -23.34
CA GLU A 147 12.59 -4.40 -24.70
C GLU A 147 14.08 -4.17 -24.93
N ALA A 148 14.78 -3.56 -23.96
CA ALA A 148 16.21 -3.36 -24.02
C ALA A 148 16.98 -4.70 -24.05
N GLU A 149 16.61 -5.66 -23.21
CA GLU A 149 17.19 -7.01 -23.21
C GLU A 149 17.00 -7.72 -24.55
N ALA A 150 15.80 -7.65 -25.12
CA ALA A 150 15.50 -8.23 -26.43
C ALA A 150 16.31 -7.56 -27.55
N ALA A 151 16.43 -6.23 -27.55
CA ALA A 151 17.24 -5.50 -28.52
C ALA A 151 18.72 -5.87 -28.43
N ILE A 152 19.27 -5.99 -27.22
CA ILE A 152 20.65 -6.43 -26.99
C ILE A 152 20.86 -7.87 -27.49
N ALA A 153 19.90 -8.77 -27.23
CA ALA A 153 19.97 -10.15 -27.69
C ALA A 153 19.95 -10.23 -29.23
N ALA A 154 19.07 -9.47 -29.88
CA ALA A 154 19.01 -9.38 -31.34
C ALA A 154 20.31 -8.83 -31.94
N LEU A 155 20.88 -7.76 -31.35
CA LEU A 155 22.17 -7.21 -31.78
C LEU A 155 23.28 -8.27 -31.69
N ARG A 156 23.39 -8.98 -30.56
CA ARG A 156 24.39 -10.05 -30.38
C ARG A 156 24.23 -11.16 -31.43
N GLU A 157 23.01 -11.53 -31.77
CA GLU A 157 22.73 -12.53 -32.79
C GLU A 157 23.16 -12.05 -34.19
N THR A 158 22.86 -10.80 -34.55
CA THR A 158 23.32 -10.23 -35.84
C THR A 158 24.85 -10.21 -35.93
N MET A 159 25.54 -9.80 -34.86
CA MET A 159 27.01 -9.80 -34.83
C MET A 159 27.61 -11.20 -35.02
N ARG A 160 27.00 -12.24 -34.41
CA ARG A 160 27.44 -13.63 -34.60
C ARG A 160 27.27 -14.09 -36.04
N ARG A 161 26.11 -13.80 -36.65
CA ARG A 161 25.84 -14.18 -38.05
C ARG A 161 26.82 -13.53 -39.01
N GLU A 162 27.11 -12.24 -38.82
CA GLU A 162 28.08 -11.52 -39.65
C GLU A 162 29.51 -12.03 -39.44
N ALA A 163 29.89 -12.40 -38.21
CA ALA A 163 31.19 -13.03 -37.94
C ALA A 163 31.31 -14.40 -38.63
N SER A 164 30.26 -15.23 -38.58
CA SER A 164 30.24 -16.54 -39.27
C SER A 164 30.29 -16.42 -40.79
N ARG A 165 29.65 -15.39 -41.38
CA ARG A 165 29.69 -15.13 -42.83
C ARG A 165 31.06 -14.70 -43.34
N ARG A 166 31.90 -14.10 -42.51
CA ARG A 166 33.26 -13.66 -42.89
C ARG A 166 34.32 -14.77 -42.83
N LEU A 167 33.97 -15.91 -42.23
CA LEU A 167 34.85 -17.08 -42.08
C LEU A 167 34.64 -18.16 -43.15
N THR A 168 33.63 -17.98 -44.01
CA THR A 168 33.33 -18.77 -45.21
C THR A 168 33.66 -17.98 -46.45
#